data_AF-A0A954L4V1-F1
#
_entry.id   AF-A0A954L4V1-F1
#
_cell.length_a   1.000
_cell.length_b   1.000
_cell.length_c   1.000
_cell.angle_alpha   90.00
_cell.angle_beta   90.00
_cell.angle_gamma   90.00
#
_symmetry.space_group_name_H-M   'P 1'
#
loop_
_entity.id
_entity.type
_entity.pdbx_description
1 polymer ?
#
loop_
_entity_poly.entity_id
_entity_poly.type
_entity_poly.pdbx_seq_one_letter_code
_entity_poly.pdbx_strand_id
1 'polypeptide(L)'
;GKNLWLNTFPRQAERLAPLDRFHSFTWGDLAMRTSRLQLAGLTLAFVMVMGLSTSAQADARQYYGGWSYHPQRNYYYRSYYYKPTPTYTGYQYHYCIYNRSTPRYVYYYNPHRRVYWGRFDTQGKPGEQYSLLSEENRKESLSDIPESAFPKAAAMPQIPDAEDSVSIEPPEGLPE
;
A
#
# COMPACT_ATOMS: atom_id res chain seq x y z
N GLY A 1 35.77 -50.17 -20.16
CA GLY A 1 36.88 -49.26 -19.81
C GLY A 1 37.26 -48.42 -21.01
N LYS A 2 37.50 -47.12 -20.77
CA LYS A 2 38.20 -46.12 -21.62
C LYS A 2 37.38 -45.60 -22.83
N ASN A 3 36.92 -44.34 -22.80
CA ASN A 3 37.57 -43.11 -23.34
C ASN A 3 37.31 -42.98 -24.87
N LEU A 4 37.10 -41.84 -25.54
CA LEU A 4 37.28 -40.42 -25.27
C LEU A 4 36.55 -39.62 -26.39
N TRP A 5 36.29 -38.35 -26.11
CA TRP A 5 35.80 -37.22 -26.92
C TRP A 5 36.38 -37.01 -28.36
N LEU A 6 35.59 -36.39 -29.26
CA LEU A 6 35.78 -35.01 -29.80
C LEU A 6 34.95 -34.70 -31.08
N ASN A 7 34.29 -33.54 -31.03
CA ASN A 7 34.18 -32.45 -32.05
C ASN A 7 33.34 -32.52 -33.35
N THR A 8 32.31 -31.65 -33.36
CA THR A 8 32.12 -30.45 -34.23
C THR A 8 31.78 -30.57 -35.73
N PHE A 9 30.49 -30.35 -36.05
CA PHE A 9 29.78 -29.59 -37.12
C PHE A 9 30.48 -29.17 -38.45
N PRO A 10 29.73 -28.66 -39.47
CA PRO A 10 28.59 -29.24 -40.23
C PRO A 10 28.76 -29.01 -41.76
N ARG A 11 27.93 -29.61 -42.64
CA ARG A 11 27.40 -29.00 -43.89
C ARG A 11 26.63 -30.00 -44.76
N GLN A 12 25.42 -29.55 -45.13
CA GLN A 12 24.75 -29.62 -46.44
C GLN A 12 24.68 -30.94 -47.24
N ALA A 13 23.44 -31.28 -47.59
CA ALA A 13 22.92 -31.71 -48.90
C ALA A 13 21.74 -32.68 -48.62
N GLU A 14 20.51 -32.21 -48.79
CA GLU A 14 19.67 -32.46 -49.98
C GLU A 14 18.98 -33.84 -50.02
N ARG A 15 17.64 -33.74 -50.05
CA ARG A 15 16.65 -34.57 -50.76
C ARG A 15 16.43 -36.03 -50.34
N LEU A 16 15.16 -36.31 -50.01
CA LEU A 16 14.20 -37.22 -50.69
C LEU A 16 13.08 -37.55 -49.67
N ALA A 17 11.91 -36.85 -49.70
CA ALA A 17 10.61 -37.29 -50.26
C ALA A 17 9.80 -38.24 -49.32
N PRO A 18 8.49 -38.49 -49.57
CA PRO A 18 7.34 -37.59 -49.75
C PRO A 18 6.25 -37.90 -48.67
N LEU A 19 5.09 -37.21 -48.70
CA LEU A 19 3.73 -37.81 -48.60
C LEU A 19 2.67 -36.81 -48.08
N ASP A 20 1.57 -36.82 -48.83
CA ASP A 20 0.18 -36.64 -48.42
C ASP A 20 -0.34 -35.28 -47.89
N ARG A 21 -1.13 -34.69 -48.79
CA ARG A 21 -2.56 -34.38 -48.54
C ARG A 21 -2.85 -33.19 -47.62
N PHE A 22 -2.68 -32.00 -48.18
CA PHE A 22 -3.34 -30.79 -47.69
C PHE A 22 -4.85 -30.85 -47.95
N HIS A 23 -5.61 -30.89 -46.86
CA HIS A 23 -7.04 -30.56 -46.84
C HIS A 23 -7.21 -29.06 -47.12
N SER A 24 -7.82 -28.72 -48.26
CA SER A 24 -8.54 -27.45 -48.44
C SER A 24 -9.94 -27.62 -47.86
N PHE A 25 -10.31 -26.82 -46.86
CA PHE A 25 -11.02 -25.55 -46.98
C PHE A 25 -12.43 -25.72 -47.57
N THR A 26 -13.43 -25.61 -46.69
CA THR A 26 -14.69 -24.83 -46.83
C THR A 26 -15.77 -25.46 -45.95
N TRP A 27 -16.08 -24.85 -44.81
CA TRP A 27 -17.39 -24.93 -44.17
C TRP A 27 -17.60 -23.65 -43.37
N GLY A 28 -18.55 -22.84 -43.81
CA GLY A 28 -18.88 -21.59 -43.13
C GLY A 28 -19.69 -20.60 -43.95
N ASP A 29 -20.61 -21.07 -44.79
CA ASP A 29 -21.81 -20.28 -45.04
C ASP A 29 -22.60 -20.25 -43.73
N LEU A 30 -22.72 -19.07 -43.10
CA LEU A 30 -24.00 -18.59 -42.58
C LEU A 30 -23.86 -17.17 -42.00
N ALA A 31 -24.74 -16.31 -42.53
CA ALA A 31 -25.31 -15.14 -41.90
C ALA A 31 -24.45 -13.88 -41.76
N MET A 32 -24.18 -13.22 -42.89
CA MET A 32 -24.23 -11.76 -42.92
C MET A 32 -25.57 -11.31 -43.52
N ARG A 33 -26.47 -10.82 -42.66
CA ARG A 33 -27.48 -9.81 -43.02
C ARG A 33 -27.91 -9.05 -41.77
N THR A 34 -27.04 -8.10 -41.41
CA THR A 34 -27.41 -6.73 -41.08
C THR A 34 -28.74 -6.53 -40.36
N SER A 35 -28.71 -6.55 -39.03
CA SER A 35 -29.71 -5.86 -38.22
C SER A 35 -29.01 -4.83 -37.35
N ARG A 36 -29.05 -3.61 -37.91
CA ARG A 36 -28.95 -2.27 -37.30
C ARG A 36 -28.65 -2.24 -35.80
N LEU A 37 -27.51 -1.63 -35.49
CA LEU A 37 -27.13 -0.99 -34.24
C LEU A 37 -28.33 -0.47 -33.43
N GLN A 38 -28.52 -1.01 -32.22
CA GLN A 38 -29.13 -0.30 -31.10
C GLN A 38 -28.15 -0.31 -29.93
N LEU A 39 -27.49 0.83 -29.76
CA LEU A 39 -26.71 1.21 -28.58
C LEU A 39 -27.65 2.00 -27.67
N ALA A 40 -27.97 1.46 -26.50
CA ALA A 40 -28.42 2.15 -25.28
C ALA A 40 -28.75 1.05 -24.25
N GLY A 41 -28.26 1.00 -23.03
CA GLY A 41 -27.50 1.92 -22.21
C GLY A 41 -27.72 1.39 -20.79
N LEU A 42 -26.65 1.00 -20.09
CA LEU A 42 -26.74 0.64 -18.67
C LEU A 42 -25.40 0.91 -18.00
N THR A 43 -25.08 2.20 -17.88
CA THR A 43 -24.04 2.67 -16.97
C THR A 43 -24.59 2.61 -15.55
N LEU A 44 -24.24 1.55 -14.81
CA LEU A 44 -24.44 1.50 -13.37
C LEU A 44 -23.42 2.46 -12.73
N ALA A 45 -23.83 3.70 -12.49
CA ALA A 45 -23.03 4.67 -11.76
C ALA A 45 -22.93 4.24 -10.29
N PHE A 46 -21.82 3.60 -9.93
CA PHE A 46 -21.49 3.31 -8.53
C PHE A 46 -21.01 4.62 -7.89
N VAL A 47 -21.95 5.40 -7.35
CA VAL A 47 -21.63 6.61 -6.58
C VAL A 47 -21.10 6.17 -5.22
N MET A 48 -19.78 6.02 -5.13
CA MET A 48 -19.09 5.82 -3.86
C MET A 48 -19.12 7.17 -3.12
N VAL A 49 -20.15 7.39 -2.29
CA VAL A 49 -20.20 8.53 -1.38
C VAL A 49 -19.17 8.28 -0.28
N MET A 50 -17.93 8.74 -0.50
CA MET A 50 -17.02 8.92 0.61
C MET A 50 -17.55 10.10 1.43
N GLY A 51 -18.14 9.78 2.58
CA GLY A 51 -18.55 10.78 3.57
C GLY A 51 -17.33 11.57 4.02
N LEU A 52 -17.16 12.76 3.44
CA LEU A 52 -16.25 13.77 3.96
C LEU A 52 -16.90 14.35 5.21
N SER A 53 -16.64 13.70 6.36
CA SER A 53 -16.88 14.31 7.66
C SER A 53 -15.86 15.43 7.85
N THR A 54 -16.13 16.62 7.32
CA THR A 54 -15.36 17.82 7.65
C THR A 54 -15.88 18.36 8.97
N SER A 55 -15.31 17.90 10.08
CA SER A 55 -15.39 18.66 11.32
C SER A 55 -14.62 19.96 11.11
N ALA A 56 -15.31 21.09 11.13
CA ALA A 56 -14.70 22.42 11.15
C ALA A 56 -13.91 22.56 12.46
N GLN A 57 -12.66 22.10 12.44
CA GLN A 57 -11.77 22.14 13.59
C GLN A 57 -11.15 23.54 13.62
N ALA A 58 -11.52 24.32 14.64
CA ALA A 58 -10.84 25.56 14.98
C ALA A 58 -9.33 25.32 14.99
N ASP A 59 -8.56 26.28 14.49
CA ASP A 59 -7.16 26.19 14.03
C ASP A 59 -6.20 25.33 14.89
N ALA A 60 -6.35 24.00 14.82
CA ALA A 60 -5.70 23.06 15.72
C ALA A 60 -4.24 22.87 15.33
N ARG A 61 -3.35 22.70 16.31
CA ARG A 61 -1.93 22.41 16.05
C ARG A 61 -1.73 21.06 15.38
N GLN A 62 -2.54 20.09 15.80
CA GLN A 62 -2.56 18.71 15.35
C GLN A 62 -3.96 18.13 15.55
N TYR A 63 -4.33 17.14 14.75
CA TYR A 63 -5.56 16.37 14.95
C TYR A 63 -5.55 15.05 14.19
N TYR A 64 -6.44 14.15 14.58
CA TYR A 64 -6.68 12.89 13.89
C TYR A 64 -7.98 12.94 13.10
N GLY A 65 -7.96 12.41 11.88
CA GLY A 65 -9.16 12.11 11.11
C GLY A 65 -9.86 10.84 11.62
N GLY A 66 -11.02 10.53 11.02
CA GLY A 66 -11.73 9.28 11.28
C GLY A 66 -10.98 8.04 10.77
N TRP A 67 -11.25 6.89 11.40
CA TRP A 67 -10.74 5.60 10.94
C TRP A 67 -11.45 5.14 9.66
N SER A 68 -10.68 4.64 8.71
CA SER A 68 -11.12 4.04 7.45
C SER A 68 -10.59 2.63 7.34
N TYR A 69 -11.38 1.70 6.82
CA TYR A 69 -10.98 0.30 6.62
C TYR A 69 -10.44 0.08 5.21
N HIS A 70 -9.31 -0.62 5.10
CA HIS A 70 -8.70 -1.00 3.83
C HIS A 70 -8.96 -2.49 3.51
N PRO A 71 -9.99 -2.82 2.70
CA PRO A 71 -10.47 -4.20 2.57
C PRO A 71 -9.44 -5.16 1.96
N GLN A 72 -8.63 -4.71 1.00
CA GLN A 72 -7.68 -5.58 0.29
C GLN A 72 -6.47 -5.98 1.15
N ARG A 73 -6.19 -5.23 2.22
CA ARG A 73 -5.01 -5.40 3.08
C ARG A 73 -5.38 -5.68 4.54
N ASN A 74 -6.69 -5.70 4.83
CA ASN A 74 -7.27 -6.00 6.13
C ASN A 74 -6.68 -5.18 7.30
N TYR A 75 -6.56 -3.86 7.14
CA TYR A 75 -6.17 -2.95 8.21
C TYR A 75 -7.06 -1.72 8.24
N TYR A 76 -7.06 -1.03 9.37
CA TYR A 76 -7.64 0.30 9.52
C TYR A 76 -6.54 1.34 9.42
N TYR A 77 -6.87 2.50 8.85
CA TYR A 77 -5.97 3.63 8.80
C TYR A 77 -6.71 4.93 9.06
N ARG A 78 -5.97 5.93 9.51
CA ARG A 78 -6.45 7.31 9.55
C ARG A 78 -5.32 8.27 9.29
N SER A 79 -5.66 9.46 8.83
CA SER A 79 -4.70 10.55 8.73
C SER A 79 -4.48 11.21 10.09
N TYR A 80 -3.24 11.45 10.44
CA TYR A 80 -2.79 12.36 11.49
C TYR A 80 -2.30 13.63 10.82
N TYR A 81 -2.96 14.75 11.07
CA TYR A 81 -2.63 16.05 10.51
C TYR A 81 -1.89 16.88 11.55
N TYR A 82 -0.87 17.62 11.13
CA TYR A 82 -0.12 18.51 12.01
C TYR A 82 0.43 19.72 11.26
N LYS A 83 0.67 20.78 12.02
CA LYS A 83 1.44 21.94 11.57
C LYS A 83 2.87 21.84 12.11
N PRO A 84 3.91 22.01 11.29
CA PRO A 84 5.30 22.07 11.78
C PRO A 84 5.56 23.31 12.65
N THR A 85 5.01 24.47 12.30
CA THR A 85 5.15 25.74 13.07
C THR A 85 3.80 26.43 13.27
N PRO A 86 3.57 27.19 14.36
CA PRO A 86 2.24 27.77 14.64
C PRO A 86 1.74 28.70 13.52
N THR A 87 2.67 29.30 12.78
CA THR A 87 2.40 30.18 11.63
C THR A 87 2.23 29.43 10.30
N TYR A 88 2.39 28.10 10.28
CA TYR A 88 2.22 27.30 9.07
C TYR A 88 0.73 27.31 8.65
N THR A 89 0.48 27.71 7.40
CA THR A 89 -0.88 27.96 6.89
C THR A 89 -1.61 26.68 6.45
N GLY A 90 -0.90 25.57 6.26
CA GLY A 90 -1.46 24.29 5.84
C GLY A 90 -1.38 23.21 6.92
N TYR A 91 -1.51 21.95 6.51
CA TYR A 91 -1.20 20.79 7.34
C TYR A 91 -0.31 19.83 6.55
N GLN A 92 0.67 19.25 7.24
CA GLN A 92 1.27 18.00 6.81
C GLN A 92 0.49 16.83 7.41
N TYR A 93 0.70 15.64 6.87
CA TYR A 93 0.02 14.46 7.40
C TYR A 93 0.86 13.20 7.33
N HIS A 94 0.65 12.34 8.31
CA HIS A 94 1.10 10.96 8.34
C HIS A 94 -0.12 10.03 8.43
N TYR A 95 0.07 8.75 8.11
CA TYR A 95 -0.94 7.74 8.37
C TYR A 95 -0.65 7.01 9.67
N CYS A 96 -1.70 6.81 10.47
CA CYS A 96 -1.73 5.83 11.53
C CYS A 96 -2.41 4.57 11.01
N ILE A 97 -1.77 3.42 11.14
CA ILE A 97 -2.23 2.15 10.60
C ILE A 97 -2.38 1.16 11.76
N TYR A 98 -3.57 0.56 11.87
CA TYR A 98 -3.95 -0.38 12.91
C TYR A 98 -4.42 -1.68 12.30
N ASN A 99 -3.82 -2.80 12.70
CA ASN A 99 -4.21 -4.12 12.23
C ASN A 99 -4.97 -4.88 13.31
N ARG A 100 -6.25 -5.21 13.04
CA ARG A 100 -7.12 -5.91 13.98
C ARG A 100 -6.65 -7.34 14.28
N SER A 101 -5.99 -8.00 13.33
CA SER A 101 -5.42 -9.33 13.55
C SER A 101 -4.24 -9.33 14.53
N THR A 102 -3.58 -8.19 14.72
CA THR A 102 -2.46 -8.00 15.64
C THR A 102 -2.64 -6.68 16.42
N PRO A 103 -3.63 -6.62 17.33
CA PRO A 103 -4.20 -5.37 17.84
C PRO A 103 -3.31 -4.59 18.81
N ARG A 104 -2.05 -5.00 18.99
CA ARG A 104 -1.15 -4.41 19.97
C ARG A 104 -0.61 -3.05 19.53
N TYR A 105 -0.35 -2.86 18.25
CA TYR A 105 0.40 -1.71 17.75
C TYR A 105 -0.39 -0.85 16.76
N VAL A 106 -0.21 0.47 16.87
CA VAL A 106 -0.54 1.44 15.82
C VAL A 106 0.76 1.90 15.17
N TYR A 107 0.91 1.68 13.88
CA TYR A 107 2.11 2.05 13.13
C TYR A 107 1.96 3.43 12.50
N TYR A 108 3.03 4.21 12.50
CA TYR A 108 3.06 5.52 11.88
C TYR A 108 3.85 5.46 10.57
N TYR A 109 3.21 5.93 9.50
CA TYR A 109 3.74 5.91 8.14
C TYR A 109 3.77 7.32 7.56
N ASN A 110 4.91 7.71 7.00
CA ASN A 110 5.07 8.96 6.28
C ASN A 110 4.84 8.70 4.77
N PRO A 111 3.76 9.24 4.18
CA PRO A 111 3.43 9.00 2.77
C PRO A 111 4.35 9.74 1.80
N HIS A 112 4.97 10.85 2.21
CA HIS A 112 5.89 11.62 1.38
C HIS A 112 7.23 10.89 1.20
N ARG A 113 7.76 10.34 2.29
CA ARG A 113 9.01 9.54 2.28
C ARG A 113 8.78 8.07 2.00
N ARG A 114 7.51 7.63 1.99
CA ARG A 114 7.08 6.23 1.85
C ARG A 114 7.73 5.30 2.85
N VAL A 115 7.80 5.69 4.12
CA VAL A 115 8.42 4.87 5.16
C VAL A 115 7.62 4.83 6.46
N TYR A 116 7.68 3.70 7.13
CA TYR A 116 7.32 3.60 8.54
C TYR A 116 8.40 4.23 9.40
N TRP A 117 8.00 4.99 10.40
CA TRP A 117 8.94 5.75 11.24
C TRP A 117 8.74 5.50 12.73
N GLY A 118 7.70 4.79 13.13
CA GLY A 118 7.55 4.33 14.50
C GLY A 118 6.25 3.56 14.72
N ARG A 119 6.03 3.19 15.97
CA ARG A 119 4.80 2.52 16.42
C ARG A 119 4.43 2.93 17.84
N PHE A 120 3.16 2.84 18.15
CA PHE A 120 2.59 3.06 19.47
C PHE A 120 2.02 1.75 20.03
N ASP A 121 2.47 1.35 21.22
CA ASP A 121 1.98 0.19 21.97
C ASP A 121 0.73 0.57 22.78
N THR A 122 -0.40 0.06 22.32
CA THR A 122 -1.72 0.32 22.92
C THR A 122 -1.88 -0.31 24.30
N GLN A 123 -1.06 -1.30 24.62
CA GLN A 123 -1.03 -2.01 25.89
C GLN A 123 0.21 -1.66 26.73
N GLY A 124 1.03 -0.71 26.25
CA GLY A 124 2.23 -0.25 26.93
C GLY A 124 1.92 0.56 28.19
N LYS A 125 2.96 0.81 28.99
CA LYS A 125 2.86 1.66 30.18
C LYS A 125 2.53 3.09 29.75
N PRO A 126 1.52 3.76 30.35
CA PRO A 126 1.20 5.15 30.01
C PRO A 126 2.43 6.07 30.07
N GLY A 127 2.63 6.86 29.03
CA GLY A 127 3.81 7.74 28.88
C GLY A 127 5.08 7.05 28.35
N GLU A 128 5.08 5.73 28.17
CA GLU A 128 6.17 4.93 27.61
C GLU A 128 5.63 3.95 26.54
N GLN A 129 4.92 4.48 25.55
CA GLN A 129 4.18 3.69 24.56
C GLN A 129 4.74 3.81 23.15
N TYR A 130 5.63 4.76 22.88
CA TYR A 130 6.09 5.01 21.51
C TYR A 130 7.50 4.46 21.25
N SER A 131 7.64 3.65 20.20
CA SER A 131 8.94 3.19 19.69
C SER A 131 9.25 3.91 18.37
N LEU A 132 10.20 4.85 18.40
CA LEU A 132 10.67 5.57 17.23
C LEU A 132 11.75 4.76 16.48
N LEU A 133 11.57 4.52 15.19
CA LEU A 133 12.58 3.85 14.38
C LEU A 133 13.76 4.77 14.09
N SER A 134 14.97 4.21 14.19
CA SER A 134 16.17 4.84 13.63
C SER A 134 16.03 4.99 12.12
N GLU A 135 16.66 6.02 11.55
CA GLU A 135 16.48 6.36 10.13
C GLU A 135 16.83 5.22 9.17
N GLU A 136 17.87 4.44 9.50
CA GLU A 136 18.35 3.30 8.72
C GLU A 136 17.31 2.17 8.60
N ASN A 137 16.49 2.01 9.64
CA ASN A 137 15.47 0.97 9.74
C ASN A 137 14.09 1.44 9.26
N ARG A 138 13.95 2.70 8.82
CA ARG A 138 12.71 3.19 8.22
C ARG A 138 12.57 2.63 6.81
N LYS A 139 11.63 1.69 6.63
CA LYS A 139 11.36 1.03 5.34
C LYS A 139 9.93 1.26 4.88
N GLU A 140 9.69 1.02 3.61
CA GLU A 140 8.35 1.16 3.00
C GLU A 140 7.37 0.09 3.49
N SER A 141 7.84 -1.13 3.73
CA SER A 141 7.01 -2.24 4.22
C SER A 141 7.36 -2.60 5.66
N LEU A 142 6.34 -2.88 6.48
CA LEU A 142 6.54 -3.41 7.84
C LEU A 142 7.23 -4.77 7.85
N SER A 143 7.07 -5.58 6.78
CA SER A 143 7.74 -6.88 6.65
C SER A 143 9.26 -6.76 6.61
N ASP A 144 9.77 -5.61 6.18
CA ASP A 144 11.20 -5.37 5.97
C ASP A 144 11.85 -4.73 7.21
N ILE A 145 11.06 -4.48 8.26
CA ILE A 145 11.50 -3.88 9.52
C ILE A 145 11.53 -5.00 10.56
N PRO A 146 12.72 -5.46 10.98
CA PRO A 146 12.80 -6.52 11.97
C PRO A 146 12.26 -6.02 13.32
N GLU A 147 11.65 -6.91 14.09
CA GLU A 147 11.08 -6.56 15.40
C GLU A 147 12.13 -5.95 16.35
N SER A 148 13.39 -6.39 16.24
CA SER A 148 14.52 -5.84 17.00
C SER A 148 14.92 -4.42 16.61
N ALA A 149 14.47 -3.90 15.45
CA ALA A 149 14.71 -2.52 15.05
C ALA A 149 13.83 -1.52 15.81
N PHE A 150 12.74 -1.98 16.42
CA PHE A 150 11.92 -1.13 17.28
C PHE A 150 12.57 -1.02 18.66
N PRO A 151 13.07 0.17 19.04
CA PRO A 151 13.68 0.34 20.36
C PRO A 151 12.60 0.22 21.45
N LYS A 152 13.07 0.18 22.70
CA LYS A 152 12.20 0.23 23.87
C LYS A 152 11.27 1.44 23.78
N ALA A 153 9.99 1.21 24.09
CA ALA A 153 8.99 2.26 24.07
C ALA A 153 9.35 3.39 25.06
N ALA A 154 9.06 4.62 24.64
CA ALA A 154 9.34 5.86 25.33
C ALA A 154 8.14 6.81 25.18
N ALA A 155 8.30 8.06 25.63
CA ALA A 155 7.29 9.09 25.44
C ALA A 155 7.01 9.37 23.97
N MET A 156 5.82 9.90 23.67
CA MET A 156 5.48 10.34 22.33
C MET A 156 6.48 11.40 21.85
N PRO A 157 7.00 11.26 20.62
CA PRO A 157 7.97 12.20 20.09
C PRO A 157 7.32 13.56 19.85
N GLN A 158 8.16 14.56 19.59
CA GLN A 158 7.70 15.87 19.14
C GLN A 158 7.02 15.75 17.76
N ILE A 159 6.16 16.71 17.46
CA ILE A 159 5.61 16.89 16.12
C ILE A 159 6.79 16.93 15.14
N PRO A 160 6.72 16.20 14.02
CA PRO A 160 7.78 16.22 13.03
C PRO A 160 8.04 17.66 12.56
N ASP A 161 9.31 18.03 12.44
CA ASP A 161 9.76 19.35 11.98
C ASP A 161 9.35 20.53 12.89
N ALA A 162 8.87 20.27 14.10
CA ALA A 162 8.47 21.30 15.05
C ALA A 162 9.64 21.79 15.91
N GLU A 163 9.72 23.11 16.10
CA GLU A 163 10.72 23.76 16.96
C GLU A 163 10.20 24.00 18.39
N ASP A 164 8.88 24.00 18.58
CA ASP A 164 8.19 24.39 19.81
C ASP A 164 8.00 23.25 20.83
N SER A 165 8.70 22.13 20.63
CA SER A 165 8.71 20.98 21.55
C SER A 165 7.34 20.34 21.84
N VAL A 166 6.33 20.62 21.03
CA VAL A 166 4.99 20.03 21.18
C VAL A 166 5.03 18.55 20.82
N SER A 167 4.60 17.68 21.74
CA SER A 167 4.50 16.24 21.50
C SER A 167 3.28 15.88 20.65
N ILE A 168 3.41 14.79 19.90
CA ILE A 168 2.29 14.17 19.19
C ILE A 168 1.32 13.57 20.22
N GLU A 169 0.03 13.84 20.04
CA GLU A 169 -1.02 13.27 20.86
C GLU A 169 -1.17 11.76 20.59
N PRO A 170 -1.36 10.89 21.61
CA PRO A 170 -1.60 9.47 21.40
C PRO A 170 -2.82 9.20 20.51
N PRO A 171 -2.84 8.07 19.77
CA PRO A 171 -3.97 7.78 18.92
C PRO A 171 -5.15 7.21 19.72
N GLU A 172 -6.29 7.91 19.71
CA GLU A 172 -7.50 7.47 20.42
C GLU A 172 -8.54 6.74 19.54
N GLY A 173 -9.55 6.12 20.17
CA GLY A 173 -10.73 5.58 19.49
C GLY A 173 -10.40 4.47 18.50
N LEU A 174 -9.60 3.47 18.91
CA LEU A 174 -9.22 2.35 18.06
C LEU A 174 -10.46 1.57 17.59
N PRO A 175 -10.49 1.09 16.33
CA PRO A 175 -11.55 0.22 15.83
C PRO A 175 -11.61 -1.10 16.61
N GLU A 176 -12.82 -1.55 16.97
CA GLU A 176 -13.07 -2.83 17.66
C GLU A 176 -13.04 -4.05 16.73
#